data_AF-A0A8C3V9N1-F1
#
_entry.id   AF-A0A8C3V9N1-F1
#
_cell.length_a   1.000
_cell.length_b   1.000
_cell.length_c   1.000
_cell.angle_alpha   90.00
_cell.angle_beta   90.00
_cell.angle_gamma   90.00
#
_symmetry.space_group_name_H-M   'P 1'
#
loop_
_entity.id
_entity.type
_entity.pdbx_description
1 polymer ?
#
loop_
_entity_poly.entity_id
_entity_poly.type
_entity_poly.pdbx_seq_one_letter_code
_entity_poly.pdbx_strand_id
1 'polypeptide(L)'
;MAVLYCRLCRRSAFTGRRHRYSAGHRRRLQEALTQLQEATAAARAAAAAADVASAVQRYDPAEHDGRVWCPCCGRGVRRDGRRGGLALLQAGLMRHLAGPEHRRETARFWRENRAEATLRERCLVPAEEYERFAQALERALAEHQRREEERILQMAADIREAERRQRETVQAALQVGEPTTQSSFEPVAGGGCSFGNI
;
A
#
# COMPACT_ATOMS: atom_id res chain seq x y z
N MET A 1 11.32 -8.67 50.06
CA MET A 1 11.63 -7.51 49.18
C MET A 1 11.09 -7.79 47.79
N ALA A 2 10.17 -6.99 47.27
CA ALA A 2 9.62 -7.22 45.93
C ALA A 2 10.58 -6.67 44.86
N VAL A 3 11.10 -7.56 44.01
CA VAL A 3 11.88 -7.17 42.82
C VAL A 3 10.91 -6.59 41.80
N LEU A 4 11.02 -5.30 41.50
CA LEU A 4 10.22 -4.67 40.46
C LEU A 4 11.07 -4.48 39.21
N TYR A 5 10.69 -5.14 38.12
CA TYR A 5 11.30 -4.93 36.81
C TYR A 5 10.64 -3.75 36.09
N CYS A 6 11.43 -2.77 35.71
CA CYS A 6 10.98 -1.66 34.87
C CYS A 6 11.26 -1.97 33.40
N ARG A 7 10.22 -2.20 32.58
CA ARG A 7 10.36 -2.46 31.14
C ARG A 7 11.00 -1.30 30.38
N LEU A 8 10.74 -0.06 30.81
CA LEU A 8 11.29 1.15 30.21
C LEU A 8 12.79 1.31 30.52
N CYS A 9 13.20 1.04 31.77
CA CYS A 9 14.60 1.15 32.16
C CYS A 9 15.41 -0.13 31.90
N ARG A 10 14.74 -1.26 31.60
CA ARG A 10 15.29 -2.62 31.55
C ARG A 10 16.13 -2.98 32.79
N ARG A 11 15.66 -2.55 33.96
CA ARG A 11 16.37 -2.72 35.24
C ARG A 11 15.43 -3.33 36.27
N SER A 12 15.93 -4.32 37.00
CA SER A 12 15.36 -4.78 38.26
C SER A 12 15.72 -3.76 39.35
N ALA A 13 14.72 -3.11 39.92
CA ALA A 13 14.89 -2.23 41.06
C ALA A 13 14.61 -3.01 42.35
N PHE A 14 15.64 -3.14 43.18
CA PHE A 14 15.54 -3.73 44.52
C PHE A 14 14.98 -2.74 45.55
N THR A 15 14.91 -1.44 45.21
CA THR A 15 14.40 -0.35 46.06
C THR A 15 12.89 -0.12 45.93
N GLY A 16 12.15 -1.11 45.42
CA GLY A 16 10.71 -0.99 45.19
C GLY A 16 10.36 0.09 44.14
N ARG A 17 9.30 0.88 44.39
CA ARG A 17 8.80 1.88 43.43
C ARG A 17 9.65 3.17 43.33
N ARG A 18 10.71 3.32 44.14
CA ARG A 18 11.54 4.55 44.18
C ARG A 18 12.23 4.85 42.85
N HIS A 19 12.61 3.84 42.06
CA HIS A 19 13.32 4.06 40.79
C HIS A 19 12.52 4.95 39.80
N ARG A 20 11.18 4.94 39.88
CA ARG A 20 10.28 5.72 39.02
C ARG A 20 10.42 7.23 39.22
N TYR A 21 10.97 7.65 40.36
CA TYR A 21 11.23 9.05 40.68
C TYR A 21 12.61 9.54 40.23
N SER A 22 13.48 8.62 39.78
CA SER A 22 14.83 8.98 39.32
C SER A 22 14.77 9.84 38.05
N ALA A 23 15.72 10.78 37.93
CA ALA A 23 15.86 11.60 36.73
C ALA A 23 16.09 10.74 35.47
N GLY A 24 16.87 9.66 35.59
CA GLY A 24 17.14 8.74 34.49
C GLY A 24 15.89 8.00 33.98
N HIS A 25 14.97 7.62 34.88
CA HIS A 25 13.68 7.05 34.46
C HIS A 25 12.83 8.09 33.73
N ARG A 26 12.69 9.29 34.31
CA ARG A 26 11.90 10.38 33.72
C ARG A 26 12.40 10.76 32.33
N ARG A 27 13.72 10.85 32.13
CA ARG A 27 14.33 11.16 30.83
C ARG A 27 13.98 10.11 29.77
N ARG A 28 14.19 8.82 30.07
CA ARG A 28 13.84 7.72 29.16
C ARG A 28 12.34 7.66 28.85
N LEU A 29 11.52 8.02 29.84
CA LEU A 29 10.07 8.03 29.69
C LEU A 29 9.66 9.14 28.72
N GLN A 30 10.23 10.33 28.89
CA GLN A 30 10.03 11.44 27.96
C GLN A 30 10.51 11.08 26.56
N GLU A 31 11.74 10.58 26.39
CA GLU A 31 12.29 10.16 25.10
C GLU A 31 11.35 9.16 24.38
N ALA A 32 10.88 8.12 25.08
CA ALA A 32 9.99 7.11 24.51
C ALA A 32 8.60 7.67 24.15
N LEU A 33 8.08 8.59 24.96
CA LEU A 33 6.79 9.25 24.69
C LEU A 33 6.90 10.23 23.53
N THR A 34 7.99 10.99 23.43
CA THR A 34 8.25 11.92 22.32
C THR A 34 8.26 11.17 20.99
N GLN A 35 8.96 10.04 20.89
CA GLN A 35 8.95 9.22 19.67
C GLN A 35 7.55 8.74 19.27
N LEU A 36 6.73 8.33 20.26
CA LEU A 36 5.34 7.95 19.99
C LEU A 36 4.50 9.16 19.55
N GLN A 37 4.72 10.33 20.14
CA GLN A 37 4.03 11.56 19.80
C GLN A 37 4.38 12.05 18.41
N GLU A 38 5.66 11.97 18.01
CA GLU A 38 6.11 12.28 16.65
C GLU A 38 5.45 11.34 15.63
N ALA A 39 5.44 10.04 15.90
CA ALA A 39 4.76 9.07 15.04
C ALA A 39 3.25 9.31 14.97
N THR A 40 2.62 9.68 16.09
CA THR A 40 1.20 10.04 16.14
C THR A 40 0.94 11.31 15.34
N ALA A 41 1.75 12.36 15.51
CA ALA A 41 1.62 13.61 14.78
C ALA A 41 1.81 13.41 13.27
N ALA A 42 2.79 12.59 12.86
CA ALA A 42 2.98 12.21 11.46
C ALA A 42 1.77 11.47 10.89
N ALA A 43 1.19 10.53 11.64
CA ALA A 43 -0.01 9.82 11.23
C ALA A 43 -1.22 10.76 11.09
N ARG A 44 -1.39 11.70 12.03
CA ARG A 44 -2.44 12.71 11.97
C ARG A 44 -2.26 13.69 10.82
N ALA A 45 -1.04 14.13 10.55
CA ALA A 45 -0.73 15.01 9.43
C ALA A 45 -1.03 14.30 8.10
N ALA A 46 -0.65 13.03 7.96
CA ALA A 46 -0.98 12.20 6.80
C ALA A 46 -2.50 11.99 6.65
N ALA A 47 -3.23 11.86 7.77
CA ALA A 47 -4.68 11.73 7.77
C ALA A 47 -5.41 13.05 7.43
N ALA A 48 -4.83 14.19 7.80
CA ALA A 48 -5.41 15.52 7.58
C ALA A 48 -5.08 16.08 6.19
N ALA A 49 -3.93 15.71 5.61
CA ALA A 49 -3.60 16.06 4.25
C ALA A 49 -4.63 15.45 3.29
N ALA A 50 -5.10 16.24 2.33
CA ALA A 50 -6.01 15.81 1.27
C ALA A 50 -5.41 14.72 0.34
N ASP A 51 -4.16 14.31 0.59
CA ASP A 51 -3.43 13.21 -0.06
C ASP A 51 -3.92 11.80 0.32
N VAL A 52 -5.19 11.67 0.69
CA VAL A 52 -5.81 10.37 0.94
C VAL A 52 -5.76 9.50 -0.32
N ALA A 53 -5.72 10.10 -1.52
CA ALA A 53 -5.45 9.40 -2.77
C ALA A 53 -4.06 8.72 -2.81
N SER A 54 -3.05 9.29 -2.13
CA SER A 54 -1.72 8.70 -1.94
C SER A 54 -1.65 7.75 -0.73
N ALA A 55 -2.67 7.75 0.13
CA ALA A 55 -2.75 6.84 1.27
C ALA A 55 -3.00 5.38 0.85
N VAL A 56 -3.38 5.13 -0.40
CA VAL A 56 -3.52 3.80 -0.98
C VAL A 56 -2.42 3.57 -2.01
N GLN A 57 -1.52 2.64 -1.74
CA GLN A 57 -0.40 2.31 -2.62
C GLN A 57 -0.35 0.81 -2.91
N ARG A 58 0.38 0.41 -3.95
CA ARG A 58 0.70 -1.01 -4.15
C ARG A 58 1.58 -1.48 -3.00
N TYR A 59 1.27 -2.65 -2.46
CA TYR A 59 1.99 -3.17 -1.33
C TYR A 59 3.41 -3.61 -1.70
N ASP A 60 4.40 -2.88 -1.21
CA ASP A 60 5.79 -3.30 -1.07
C ASP A 60 6.11 -3.67 0.40
N PRO A 61 6.54 -4.92 0.69
CA PRO A 61 7.02 -5.30 2.02
C PRO A 61 8.18 -4.44 2.54
N ALA A 62 9.10 -4.00 1.68
CA ALA A 62 10.28 -3.23 2.09
C ALA A 62 9.87 -1.86 2.66
N GLU A 63 8.79 -1.28 2.14
CA GLU A 63 8.32 0.05 2.53
C GLU A 63 7.24 0.01 3.61
N HIS A 64 6.32 -0.96 3.57
CA HIS A 64 5.09 -0.94 4.37
C HIS A 64 5.05 -1.88 5.58
N ASP A 65 6.00 -2.81 5.73
CA ASP A 65 6.10 -3.65 6.94
C ASP A 65 6.74 -2.92 8.14
N GLY A 66 6.99 -1.62 7.99
CA GLY A 66 7.51 -0.74 9.04
C GLY A 66 6.68 -0.81 10.33
N ARG A 67 7.38 -0.81 11.47
CA ARG A 67 6.76 -0.88 12.80
C ARG A 67 7.15 0.32 13.66
N VAL A 68 6.16 0.82 14.40
CA VAL A 68 6.33 1.85 15.42
C VAL A 68 6.23 1.18 16.78
N TRP A 69 7.22 1.43 17.64
CA TRP A 69 7.19 0.92 19.01
C TRP A 69 6.22 1.73 19.86
N CYS A 70 5.21 1.07 20.44
CA CYS A 70 4.30 1.71 21.38
C CYS A 70 4.77 1.42 22.82
N PRO A 71 5.34 2.40 23.56
CA PRO A 71 5.74 2.21 24.95
C PRO A 71 4.55 1.89 25.88
N CYS A 72 3.35 2.40 25.57
CA CYS A 72 2.14 2.15 26.36
C CYS A 72 1.76 0.66 26.35
N CYS A 73 1.77 0.06 25.16
CA CYS A 73 1.38 -1.33 24.95
C CYS A 73 2.56 -2.32 25.01
N GLY A 74 3.80 -1.82 24.99
CA GLY A 74 5.01 -2.63 25.02
C GLY A 74 5.18 -3.56 23.81
N ARG A 75 4.72 -3.12 22.63
CA ARG A 75 4.77 -3.91 21.39
C ARG A 75 5.04 -3.06 20.15
N GLY A 76 5.58 -3.69 19.11
CA GLY A 76 5.76 -3.09 17.79
C GLY A 76 4.46 -3.13 16.98
N VAL A 77 3.87 -1.97 16.75
CA VAL A 77 2.62 -1.74 16.04
C VAL A 77 2.95 -1.54 14.56
N ARG A 78 2.15 -2.09 13.64
CA ARG A 78 2.32 -1.84 12.21
C ARG A 78 2.02 -0.37 11.92
N ARG A 79 2.89 0.29 11.14
CA ARG A 79 2.64 1.65 10.69
C ARG A 79 1.48 1.65 9.70
N ASP A 80 1.60 0.82 8.68
CA ASP A 80 0.68 0.76 7.55
C ASP A 80 -0.29 -0.44 7.69
N GLY A 81 -1.48 -0.29 7.12
CA GLY A 81 -2.46 -1.36 6.95
C GLY A 81 -2.25 -2.11 5.63
N ARG A 82 -2.86 -3.28 5.50
CA ARG A 82 -2.82 -4.07 4.25
C ARG A 82 -4.22 -4.53 3.90
N ARG A 83 -4.62 -4.35 2.64
CA ARG A 83 -5.87 -4.87 2.07
C ARG A 83 -5.58 -5.48 0.71
N GLY A 84 -5.55 -6.81 0.63
CA GLY A 84 -5.14 -7.51 -0.59
C GLY A 84 -3.70 -7.14 -0.99
N GLY A 85 -3.52 -6.71 -2.24
CA GLY A 85 -2.25 -6.22 -2.79
C GLY A 85 -1.98 -4.73 -2.54
N LEU A 86 -2.77 -4.07 -1.70
CA LEU A 86 -2.64 -2.64 -1.41
C LEU A 86 -2.16 -2.39 0.03
N ALA A 87 -1.30 -1.40 0.17
CA ALA A 87 -0.90 -0.80 1.43
C ALA A 87 -1.76 0.43 1.74
N LEU A 88 -2.14 0.55 3.01
CA LEU A 88 -2.93 1.65 3.53
C LEU A 88 -2.06 2.44 4.50
N LEU A 89 -1.47 3.54 4.02
CA LEU A 89 -0.48 4.29 4.79
C LEU A 89 -1.06 4.77 6.11
N GLN A 90 -0.29 4.63 7.20
CA GLN A 90 -0.64 5.03 8.57
C GLN A 90 -1.88 4.36 9.18
N ALA A 91 -2.61 3.54 8.43
CA ALA A 91 -3.87 2.96 8.88
C ALA A 91 -3.69 1.97 10.03
N GLY A 92 -2.56 1.26 10.07
CA GLY A 92 -2.20 0.36 11.16
C GLY A 92 -1.99 1.10 12.47
N LEU A 93 -1.23 2.20 12.43
CA LEU A 93 -0.95 3.03 13.60
C LEU A 93 -2.19 3.77 14.08
N MET A 94 -2.95 4.41 13.18
CA MET A 94 -4.19 5.11 13.51
C MET A 94 -5.20 4.19 14.19
N ARG A 95 -5.41 2.97 13.66
CA ARG A 95 -6.29 1.96 14.26
C ARG A 95 -5.83 1.56 15.67
N HIS A 96 -4.53 1.42 15.88
CA HIS A 96 -4.00 1.07 17.20
C HIS A 96 -4.24 2.19 18.22
N LEU A 97 -3.93 3.43 17.86
CA LEU A 97 -4.01 4.59 18.75
C LEU A 97 -5.45 4.96 19.12
N ALA A 98 -6.41 4.67 18.24
CA ALA A 98 -7.85 4.85 18.49
C ALA A 98 -8.47 3.66 19.26
N GLY A 99 -7.77 2.53 19.34
CA GLY A 99 -8.30 1.30 19.92
C GLY A 99 -8.56 1.38 21.43
N PRO A 100 -9.61 0.70 21.94
CA PRO A 100 -9.92 0.67 23.37
C PRO A 100 -8.84 -0.03 24.19
N GLU A 101 -8.13 -1.00 23.59
CA GLU A 101 -7.01 -1.69 24.22
C GLU A 101 -5.86 -0.71 24.52
N HIS A 102 -5.46 0.11 23.54
CA HIS A 102 -4.44 1.13 23.74
C HIS A 102 -4.86 2.13 24.80
N ARG A 103 -6.11 2.62 24.78
CA ARG A 103 -6.62 3.54 25.81
C ARG A 103 -6.48 2.97 27.24
N ARG A 104 -6.77 1.67 27.41
CA ARG A 104 -6.63 0.96 28.70
C ARG A 104 -5.17 0.82 29.09
N GLU A 105 -4.31 0.38 28.17
CA GLU A 105 -2.88 0.22 28.43
C GLU A 105 -2.17 1.57 28.67
N THR A 106 -2.56 2.64 27.98
CA THR A 106 -2.12 4.02 28.27
C THR A 106 -2.50 4.41 29.70
N ALA A 107 -3.74 4.19 30.13
CA ALA A 107 -4.16 4.51 31.50
C ALA A 107 -3.37 3.70 32.55
N ARG A 108 -3.08 2.43 32.27
CA ARG A 108 -2.22 1.58 33.11
C ARG A 108 -0.78 2.08 33.12
N PHE A 109 -0.18 2.32 31.96
CA PHE A 109 1.18 2.79 31.78
C PHE A 109 1.42 4.12 32.50
N TRP A 110 0.45 5.05 32.45
CA TRP A 110 0.52 6.33 33.17
C TRP A 110 0.56 6.13 34.68
N ARG A 111 -0.32 5.26 35.22
CA ARG A 111 -0.32 4.93 36.65
C ARG A 111 0.97 4.24 37.08
N GLU A 112 1.51 3.37 36.23
CA GLU A 112 2.72 2.62 36.52
C GLU A 112 3.98 3.49 36.46
N ASN A 113 4.13 4.35 35.45
CA ASN A 113 5.36 5.13 35.22
C ASN A 113 5.28 6.57 35.72
N ARG A 114 4.13 7.01 36.28
CA ARG A 114 3.89 8.39 36.72
C ARG A 114 4.25 9.42 35.64
N ALA A 115 3.82 9.13 34.41
CA ALA A 115 3.98 10.04 33.29
C ALA A 115 3.17 11.33 33.50
N GLU A 116 3.63 12.41 32.87
CA GLU A 116 2.97 13.71 32.93
C GLU A 116 1.57 13.67 32.30
N ALA A 117 0.59 14.28 32.95
CA ALA A 117 -0.81 14.23 32.49
C ALA A 117 -1.01 14.93 31.13
N THR A 118 -0.28 16.01 30.89
CA THR A 118 -0.29 16.82 29.66
C THR A 118 0.08 16.02 28.40
N LEU A 119 0.92 15.00 28.56
CA LEU A 119 1.41 14.16 27.45
C LEU A 119 0.43 13.04 27.08
N ARG A 120 -0.57 12.77 27.92
CA ARG A 120 -1.49 11.64 27.75
C ARG A 120 -2.37 11.79 26.52
N GLU A 121 -2.94 12.97 26.32
CA GLU A 121 -3.87 13.26 25.24
C GLU A 121 -3.18 13.24 23.87
N ARG A 122 -1.89 13.56 23.84
CA ARG A 122 -1.06 13.53 22.61
C ARG A 122 -0.74 12.12 22.13
N CYS A 123 -0.89 11.11 22.99
CA CYS A 123 -0.61 9.70 22.66
C CYS A 123 -1.88 8.90 22.32
N LEU A 124 -3.05 9.55 22.33
CA LEU A 124 -4.35 8.93 22.04
C LEU A 124 -4.92 9.56 20.77
N VAL A 125 -5.61 8.77 19.95
CA VAL A 125 -6.40 9.30 18.84
C VAL A 125 -7.88 9.21 19.25
N PRO A 126 -8.64 10.33 19.23
CA PRO A 126 -10.09 10.31 19.47
C PRO A 126 -10.80 9.40 18.46
N ALA A 127 -11.94 8.82 18.86
CA ALA A 127 -12.68 7.91 17.99
C ALA A 127 -13.20 8.65 16.75
N GLU A 128 -13.65 9.88 16.92
CA GLU A 128 -14.17 10.77 15.89
C GLU A 128 -13.10 11.13 14.86
N GLU A 129 -11.84 11.29 15.30
CA GLU A 129 -10.71 11.55 14.41
C GLU A 129 -10.38 10.30 13.57
N TYR A 130 -10.42 9.13 14.19
CA TYR A 130 -10.22 7.87 13.49
C TYR A 130 -11.35 7.56 12.51
N GLU A 131 -12.60 7.84 12.85
CA GLU A 131 -13.76 7.65 11.97
C GLU A 131 -13.65 8.52 10.71
N ARG A 132 -13.28 9.80 10.87
CA ARG A 132 -13.02 10.69 9.72
C ARG A 132 -11.91 10.15 8.82
N PHE A 133 -10.82 9.67 9.42
CA PHE A 133 -9.74 9.03 8.68
C PHE A 133 -10.19 7.76 7.95
N ALA A 134 -10.95 6.89 8.63
CA ALA A 134 -11.45 5.65 8.04
C ALA A 134 -12.39 5.91 6.86
N GLN A 135 -13.33 6.87 6.99
CA GLN A 135 -14.20 7.28 5.90
C GLN A 135 -13.43 7.85 4.71
N ALA A 136 -12.40 8.67 4.98
CA ALA A 136 -11.55 9.19 3.93
C ALA A 136 -10.81 8.05 3.20
N LEU A 137 -10.23 7.12 3.96
CA LEU A 137 -9.53 5.95 3.41
C LEU A 137 -10.44 5.07 2.56
N GLU A 138 -11.69 4.87 2.97
CA GLU A 138 -12.70 4.15 2.19
C GLU A 138 -13.00 4.85 0.86
N ARG A 139 -13.12 6.19 0.86
CA ARG A 139 -13.32 6.97 -0.38
C ARG A 139 -12.11 6.82 -1.31
N ALA A 140 -10.89 6.88 -0.78
CA ALA A 140 -9.68 6.70 -1.58
C ALA A 140 -9.57 5.29 -2.15
N LEU A 141 -9.97 4.28 -1.39
CA LEU A 141 -10.04 2.90 -1.88
C LEU A 141 -11.06 2.75 -3.01
N ALA A 142 -12.24 3.37 -2.88
CA ALA A 142 -13.26 3.35 -3.92
C ALA A 142 -12.79 4.07 -5.19
N GLU A 143 -12.14 5.23 -5.04
CA GLU A 143 -11.56 5.98 -6.17
C GLU A 143 -10.45 5.20 -6.87
N HIS A 144 -9.54 4.58 -6.11
CA HIS A 144 -8.50 3.71 -6.67
C HIS A 144 -9.13 2.55 -7.46
N GLN A 145 -10.17 1.91 -6.91
CA GLN A 145 -10.85 0.82 -7.60
C GLN A 145 -11.50 1.28 -8.90
N ARG A 146 -12.20 2.42 -8.91
CA ARG A 146 -12.81 2.98 -10.14
C ARG A 146 -11.76 3.23 -11.22
N ARG A 147 -10.62 3.83 -10.87
CA ARG A 147 -9.53 4.09 -11.84
C ARG A 147 -8.95 2.80 -12.42
N GLU A 148 -8.82 1.75 -11.61
CA GLU A 148 -8.35 0.45 -12.11
C GLU A 148 -9.39 -0.21 -13.02
N GLU A 149 -10.68 -0.12 -12.70
CA GLU A 149 -11.76 -0.60 -13.57
C GLU A 149 -11.79 0.14 -14.92
N GLU A 150 -11.66 1.47 -14.91
CA GLU A 150 -11.56 2.29 -16.12
C GLU A 150 -10.36 1.89 -16.99
N ARG A 151 -9.20 1.64 -16.38
CA ARG A 151 -8.00 1.15 -17.09
C ARG A 151 -8.22 -0.21 -17.73
N ILE A 152 -8.88 -1.13 -17.04
CA ILE A 152 -9.21 -2.46 -17.58
C ILE A 152 -10.15 -2.32 -18.79
N LEU A 153 -11.17 -1.48 -18.68
CA LEU A 153 -12.12 -1.24 -19.77
C LEU A 153 -11.46 -0.60 -20.99
N GLN A 154 -10.55 0.37 -20.78
CA GLN A 154 -9.78 0.99 -21.84
C GLN A 154 -8.89 -0.04 -22.54
N MET A 155 -8.14 -0.83 -21.77
CA MET A 155 -7.27 -1.87 -22.33
C MET A 155 -8.07 -2.90 -23.15
N ALA A 156 -9.27 -3.26 -22.71
CA ALA A 156 -10.16 -4.14 -23.47
C ALA A 156 -10.67 -3.50 -24.77
N ALA A 157 -10.90 -2.19 -24.79
CA ALA A 157 -11.24 -1.45 -26.01
C ALA A 157 -10.07 -1.45 -27.01
N ASP A 158 -8.86 -1.17 -26.52
CA ASP A 158 -7.65 -1.14 -27.34
C ASP A 158 -7.35 -2.51 -27.97
N ILE A 159 -7.51 -3.60 -27.21
CA ILE A 159 -7.37 -4.98 -27.72
C ILE A 159 -8.37 -5.24 -28.85
N ARG A 160 -9.65 -4.88 -28.65
CA ARG A 160 -10.69 -5.07 -29.68
C ARG A 160 -10.42 -4.27 -30.95
N GLU A 161 -9.88 -3.07 -30.81
CA GLU A 161 -9.49 -2.25 -31.95
C GLU A 161 -8.28 -2.82 -32.69
N ALA A 162 -7.25 -3.28 -31.95
CA ALA A 162 -6.09 -3.94 -32.53
C ALA A 162 -6.48 -5.22 -33.30
N GLU A 163 -7.37 -6.04 -32.73
CA GLU A 163 -7.90 -7.23 -33.41
C GLU A 163 -8.66 -6.88 -34.70
N ARG A 164 -9.44 -5.78 -34.70
CA ARG A 164 -10.14 -5.30 -35.90
C ARG A 164 -9.14 -4.92 -36.99
N ARG A 165 -8.14 -4.09 -36.66
CA ARG A 165 -7.10 -3.66 -37.61
C ARG A 165 -6.30 -4.84 -38.16
N GLN A 166 -6.02 -5.84 -37.34
CA GLN A 166 -5.33 -7.06 -37.77
C GLN A 166 -6.18 -7.85 -38.76
N ARG A 167 -7.49 -8.02 -38.50
CA ARG A 167 -8.42 -8.69 -39.43
C ARG A 167 -8.52 -7.97 -40.76
N GLU A 168 -8.63 -6.64 -40.75
CA GLU A 168 -8.68 -5.82 -41.97
C GLU A 168 -7.39 -5.97 -42.79
N THR A 169 -6.22 -5.93 -42.14
CA THR A 169 -4.93 -6.14 -42.80
C THR A 169 -4.83 -7.52 -43.44
N VAL A 170 -5.21 -8.57 -42.70
CA VAL A 170 -5.20 -9.96 -43.22
C VAL A 170 -6.17 -10.11 -44.39
N GLN A 171 -7.37 -9.53 -44.29
CA GLN A 171 -8.35 -9.58 -45.37
C GLN A 171 -7.87 -8.85 -46.62
N ALA A 172 -7.24 -7.69 -46.49
CA ALA A 172 -6.64 -6.96 -47.60
C ALA A 172 -5.50 -7.77 -48.27
N ALA A 173 -4.64 -8.41 -47.47
CA ALA A 173 -3.57 -9.26 -48.01
C ALA A 173 -4.10 -10.48 -48.77
N LEU A 174 -5.18 -11.10 -48.28
CA LEU A 174 -5.83 -12.22 -48.98
C LEU A 174 -6.50 -11.79 -50.30
N GLN A 175 -7.09 -10.60 -50.37
CA GLN A 175 -7.71 -10.08 -51.60
C GLN A 175 -6.69 -9.69 -52.68
N VAL A 176 -5.47 -9.31 -52.31
CA VAL A 176 -4.38 -9.01 -53.26
C VAL A 176 -3.68 -10.29 -53.76
N GLY A 177 -3.86 -11.41 -53.06
CA GLY A 177 -3.23 -12.69 -53.34
C GLY A 177 -4.01 -13.65 -54.24
N GLU A 178 -5.16 -13.27 -54.82
CA GLU A 178 -5.84 -14.09 -55.83
C GLU A 178 -5.25 -13.81 -57.22
N PRO A 179 -4.41 -14.72 -57.79
CA PRO A 179 -3.95 -14.54 -59.16
C PRO A 179 -5.11 -14.87 -60.09
N THR A 180 -5.52 -13.88 -60.89
CA THR A 180 -6.30 -14.08 -62.12
C THR A 180 -5.59 -15.12 -62.97
N THR A 181 -5.99 -16.37 -62.85
CA THR A 181 -5.49 -17.48 -63.66
C THR A 181 -6.20 -17.38 -65.01
N GLN A 182 -5.79 -16.42 -65.84
CA GLN A 182 -6.07 -16.47 -67.27
C GLN A 182 -5.10 -17.45 -67.90
N SER A 183 -5.53 -18.70 -67.95
CA SER A 183 -5.00 -19.70 -68.86
C SER A 183 -5.41 -19.32 -70.28
N SER A 184 -4.47 -18.77 -71.04
CA SER A 184 -4.52 -18.76 -72.50
C SER A 184 -3.22 -19.40 -73.01
N PHE A 185 -3.29 -20.71 -73.20
CA PHE A 185 -2.31 -21.49 -73.95
C PHE A 185 -2.45 -21.10 -75.44
N GLU A 186 -1.47 -20.38 -75.99
CA GLU A 186 -1.32 -20.27 -77.45
C GLU A 186 -0.40 -21.41 -77.96
N PRO A 187 -0.79 -22.17 -79.00
CA PRO A 187 0.10 -23.11 -79.63
C PRO A 187 1.04 -22.38 -80.60
N VAL A 188 2.35 -22.48 -80.36
CA VAL A 188 3.38 -21.98 -81.27
C VAL A 188 3.43 -22.88 -82.51
N ALA A 189 2.98 -22.34 -83.65
CA ALA A 189 3.28 -22.88 -84.96
C ALA A 189 4.71 -22.48 -85.36
N GLY A 190 5.59 -23.45 -85.64
CA GLY A 190 6.93 -23.14 -86.11
C GLY A 190 7.82 -24.34 -86.45
N GLY A 191 7.78 -24.75 -87.72
CA GLY A 191 9.00 -25.04 -88.50
C GLY A 191 9.67 -26.41 -88.33
N GLY A 192 9.14 -27.45 -88.97
CA GLY A 192 9.90 -28.66 -89.30
C GLY A 192 10.52 -28.55 -90.69
N CYS A 193 11.84 -28.39 -90.75
CA CYS A 193 12.63 -28.28 -91.98
C CYS A 193 12.87 -29.65 -92.66
N SER A 194 12.78 -29.61 -93.99
CA SER A 194 13.31 -30.47 -95.06
C SER A 194 13.86 -31.87 -94.79
N PHE A 195 13.26 -32.78 -95.54
CA PHE A 195 13.81 -34.05 -96.05
C PHE A 195 15.19 -33.89 -96.71
N GLY A 196 16.10 -34.79 -96.38
CA GLY A 196 17.31 -35.09 -97.15
C GLY A 196 17.28 -36.55 -97.62
N ASN A 197 17.39 -36.75 -98.94
CA ASN A 197 17.47 -38.02 -99.64
C ASN A 197 18.73 -38.83 -99.26
N ILE A 198 18.58 -40.15 -99.14
CA ILE A 198 19.10 -41.22 -100.04
C ILE A 198 18.78 -42.57 -99.39
#